data_AF-M5C756-F1
#
_entry.id   AF-M5C756-F1
#
_cell.length_a   1.000
_cell.length_b   1.000
_cell.length_c   1.000
_cell.angle_alpha   90.00
_cell.angle_beta   90.00
_cell.angle_gamma   90.00
#
_symmetry.space_group_name_H-M   'P 1'
#
loop_
_entity.id
_entity.type
_entity.pdbx_description
1 polymer ?
#
loop_
_entity_poly.entity_id
_entity_poly.type
_entity_poly.pdbx_seq_one_letter_code
_entity_poly.pdbx_strand_id
1 'polypeptide(L)'
;MEEDGSSPSAQADASPWSAHELEITTPAHKYLASSGEEGDDKFKNVAPPLPRYGHSSSAVASPAGDVLIFGGRVDDQVKNDTWAIRLSEDSGPSDNVIRRKVTANLMDTTSEAPSARSEHASALVDKWLVVWGGCFGFLQFADDCVYLLDTTTNIWTKLVLQPAPPVRNGHAACACGNKFVMFGGYGGRSGYFNDIWTIDLDSLAQRTPKWEQIKVARGSESPSGRAGHSMVAHKNKLHVFGGDQYRDTVACK
;
A
#
# COMPACT_ATOMS: atom_id res chain seq x y z
N MET A 1 10.31 35.52 49.72
CA MET A 1 11.02 35.77 48.45
C MET A 1 11.99 34.62 48.29
N GLU A 2 11.85 33.66 47.41
CA GLU A 2 10.91 33.38 46.32
C GLU A 2 10.80 31.85 46.22
N GLU A 3 9.64 31.36 45.81
CA GLU A 3 9.42 29.98 45.36
C GLU A 3 10.06 29.79 43.99
N ASP A 4 10.64 28.61 43.71
CA ASP A 4 10.76 28.15 42.33
C ASP A 4 10.30 26.68 42.27
N GLY A 5 9.04 26.53 41.88
CA GLY A 5 8.38 25.26 41.67
C GLY A 5 8.70 24.73 40.28
N SER A 6 9.50 23.68 40.19
CA SER A 6 9.57 22.90 38.95
C SER A 6 8.26 22.13 38.79
N SER A 7 7.48 22.54 37.80
CA SER A 7 6.28 21.82 37.37
C SER A 7 6.71 20.57 36.60
N PRO A 8 6.32 19.34 36.98
CA PRO A 8 6.50 18.20 36.09
C PRO A 8 5.58 18.38 34.89
N SER A 9 6.17 18.35 33.69
CA SER A 9 5.43 18.37 32.43
C SER A 9 4.44 17.22 32.43
N ALA A 10 3.15 17.53 32.44
CA ALA A 10 2.09 16.56 32.22
C ALA A 10 2.28 15.95 30.82
N GLN A 11 2.88 14.76 30.77
CA GLN A 11 2.70 13.87 29.63
C GLN A 11 1.19 13.65 29.52
N ALA A 12 0.62 14.00 28.38
CA ALA A 12 -0.79 13.81 28.12
C ALA A 12 -1.06 12.29 28.13
N ASP A 13 -1.47 11.78 29.28
CA ASP A 13 -1.90 10.40 29.44
C ASP A 13 -3.09 10.19 28.51
N ALA A 14 -2.84 9.49 27.40
CA ALA A 14 -3.90 8.93 26.59
C ALA A 14 -4.84 8.18 27.53
N SER A 15 -6.15 8.38 27.39
CA SER A 15 -7.13 7.78 28.30
C SER A 15 -6.87 6.27 28.43
N PRO A 16 -6.91 5.67 29.63
CA PRO A 16 -6.46 4.29 29.85
C PRO A 16 -7.16 3.24 28.97
N TRP A 17 -8.36 3.56 28.46
CA TRP A 17 -9.12 2.72 27.53
C TRP A 17 -8.72 2.87 26.05
N SER A 18 -7.86 3.83 25.72
CA SER A 18 -7.41 4.14 24.36
C SER A 18 -5.96 3.72 24.09
N ALA A 19 -5.20 3.36 25.14
CA ALA A 19 -3.84 2.87 25.03
C ALA A 19 -3.86 1.33 25.03
N HIS A 20 -3.70 0.73 23.86
CA HIS A 20 -3.40 -0.70 23.74
C HIS A 20 -1.98 -0.85 23.20
N GLU A 21 -1.10 -1.43 24.01
CA GLU A 21 0.24 -1.80 23.56
C GLU A 21 0.10 -2.90 22.49
N LEU A 22 0.50 -2.60 21.27
CA LEU A 22 0.60 -3.60 20.21
C LEU A 22 1.87 -4.39 20.49
N GLU A 23 1.74 -5.54 21.17
CA GLU A 23 2.81 -6.50 21.27
C GLU A 23 3.00 -7.18 19.90
N ILE A 24 3.82 -6.54 19.06
CA ILE A 24 4.25 -7.13 17.80
C ILE A 24 5.31 -8.18 18.16
N THR A 25 4.86 -9.40 18.44
CA THR A 25 5.78 -10.54 18.58
C THR A 25 6.35 -10.85 17.20
N THR A 26 7.46 -10.22 16.84
CA THR A 26 8.29 -10.70 15.74
C THR A 26 8.92 -12.02 16.19
N PRO A 27 8.78 -13.12 15.44
CA PRO A 27 9.56 -14.31 15.70
C PRO A 27 11.04 -13.93 15.73
N ALA A 28 11.80 -14.47 16.70
CA ALA A 28 13.25 -14.33 16.68
C ALA A 28 13.80 -14.97 15.39
N HIS A 29 14.16 -14.16 14.39
CA HIS A 29 14.60 -14.67 13.11
C HIS A 29 16.01 -15.26 13.21
N LYS A 30 16.13 -16.55 12.86
CA LYS A 30 17.38 -17.10 12.33
C LYS A 30 17.51 -16.67 10.88
N TYR A 31 18.49 -15.83 10.61
CA TYR A 31 19.01 -15.62 9.27
C TYR A 31 19.60 -16.97 8.80
N LEU A 32 19.02 -17.63 7.80
CA LEU A 32 19.89 -18.25 6.82
C LEU A 32 20.65 -17.09 6.16
N ALA A 33 21.69 -17.34 5.41
CA ALA A 33 22.56 -16.29 4.91
C ALA A 33 22.65 -16.18 3.36
N SER A 34 23.76 -15.95 2.64
CA SER A 34 23.77 -15.91 1.15
C SER A 34 25.00 -16.66 0.60
N SER A 35 24.78 -17.74 -0.14
CA SER A 35 25.79 -18.77 -0.44
C SER A 35 27.05 -18.25 -1.16
N GLY A 36 28.08 -18.01 -0.36
CA GLY A 36 29.51 -18.14 -0.68
C GLY A 36 30.28 -18.92 0.38
N GLU A 37 29.60 -19.36 1.45
CA GLU A 37 30.10 -20.32 2.44
C GLU A 37 29.16 -21.52 2.38
N GLU A 38 29.68 -22.72 2.13
CA GLU A 38 28.89 -23.96 2.12
C GLU A 38 28.40 -24.23 3.55
N GLY A 39 27.18 -23.77 3.85
CA GLY A 39 26.48 -24.02 5.11
C GLY A 39 25.49 -22.90 5.45
N ASP A 40 24.21 -23.24 5.63
CA ASP A 40 23.12 -22.39 6.15
C ASP A 40 22.97 -20.94 5.61
N ASP A 41 23.55 -20.64 4.44
CA ASP A 41 23.61 -19.30 3.86
C ASP A 41 22.46 -19.01 2.82
N LYS A 42 21.17 -19.07 3.21
CA LYS A 42 19.94 -18.74 2.40
C LYS A 42 18.87 -17.65 2.83
N PHE A 43 19.03 -16.80 3.85
CA PHE A 43 18.02 -15.82 4.39
C PHE A 43 18.65 -14.47 4.83
N LYS A 44 19.84 -14.05 4.34
CA LYS A 44 20.60 -12.93 4.95
C LYS A 44 19.95 -11.55 4.81
N ASN A 45 18.69 -11.45 4.36
CA ASN A 45 18.02 -10.19 4.08
C ASN A 45 16.51 -10.18 4.39
N VAL A 46 16.01 -11.05 5.28
CA VAL A 46 14.62 -10.95 5.76
C VAL A 46 14.59 -10.04 6.99
N ALA A 47 14.73 -8.74 6.77
CA ALA A 47 14.42 -7.75 7.80
C ALA A 47 12.89 -7.66 7.98
N PRO A 48 12.39 -7.43 9.21
CA PRO A 48 10.96 -7.23 9.45
C PRO A 48 10.41 -6.13 8.53
N PRO A 49 9.11 -6.12 8.20
CA PRO A 49 8.57 -5.19 7.23
C PRO A 49 8.57 -3.73 7.70
N LEU A 50 9.12 -3.43 8.87
CA LEU A 50 9.04 -2.14 9.54
C LEU A 50 10.41 -1.77 10.13
N PRO A 51 10.79 -0.48 10.13
CA PRO A 51 10.06 0.66 9.56
C PRO A 51 10.12 0.67 8.02
N ARG A 52 8.99 1.00 7.39
CA ARG A 52 8.84 1.03 5.92
C ARG A 52 7.96 2.18 5.48
N TYR A 53 8.33 2.84 4.40
CA TYR A 53 7.56 3.96 3.83
C TYR A 53 7.36 3.82 2.32
N GLY A 54 6.36 4.53 1.78
CA GLY A 54 6.01 4.46 0.36
C GLY A 54 5.56 3.07 -0.11
N HIS A 55 5.16 2.17 0.80
CA HIS A 55 4.54 0.91 0.46
C HIS A 55 3.06 1.11 0.15
N SER A 56 2.45 0.15 -0.54
CA SER A 56 0.99 0.08 -0.61
C SER A 56 0.46 -0.97 0.37
N SER A 57 -0.76 -0.77 0.85
CA SER A 57 -1.44 -1.74 1.71
C SER A 57 -2.88 -1.97 1.24
N SER A 58 -3.38 -3.18 1.43
CA SER A 58 -4.79 -3.48 1.16
C SER A 58 -5.68 -2.84 2.24
N ALA A 59 -6.62 -2.01 1.82
CA ALA A 59 -7.58 -1.35 2.73
C ALA A 59 -8.58 -2.34 3.37
N VAL A 60 -8.70 -3.53 2.81
CA VAL A 60 -9.52 -4.64 3.30
C VAL A 60 -8.65 -5.89 3.44
N ALA A 61 -9.09 -6.84 4.27
CA ALA A 61 -8.42 -8.11 4.42
C ALA A 61 -8.64 -9.02 3.20
N SER A 62 -7.65 -9.86 2.90
CA SER A 62 -7.74 -10.96 1.95
C SER A 62 -8.83 -11.96 2.37
N PRO A 63 -9.28 -12.87 1.48
CA PRO A 63 -10.16 -13.97 1.87
C PRO A 63 -9.62 -14.83 3.03
N ALA A 64 -8.31 -14.84 3.24
CA ALA A 64 -7.66 -15.53 4.37
C ALA A 64 -7.58 -14.68 5.65
N GLY A 65 -8.07 -13.43 5.64
CA GLY A 65 -8.07 -12.52 6.77
C GLY A 65 -6.79 -11.68 6.91
N ASP A 66 -5.98 -11.57 5.85
CA ASP A 66 -4.70 -10.86 5.91
C ASP A 66 -4.77 -9.44 5.33
N VAL A 67 -4.17 -8.48 6.02
CA VAL A 67 -3.80 -7.20 5.41
C VAL A 67 -2.51 -7.39 4.66
N LEU A 68 -2.50 -7.06 3.36
CA LEU A 68 -1.36 -7.25 2.49
C LEU A 68 -0.57 -5.96 2.37
N ILE A 69 0.75 -6.06 2.47
CA ILE A 69 1.69 -4.98 2.19
C ILE A 69 2.57 -5.40 1.02
N PHE A 70 2.76 -4.50 0.05
CA PHE A 70 3.68 -4.72 -1.06
C PHE A 70 4.65 -3.55 -1.22
N GLY A 71 5.93 -3.90 -1.48
CA GLY A 71 6.98 -2.97 -1.86
C GLY A 71 7.24 -1.84 -0.85
N GLY A 72 7.60 -0.66 -1.34
CA GLY A 72 8.04 0.46 -0.50
C GLY A 72 9.55 0.43 -0.24
N ARG A 73 9.99 1.23 0.72
CA ARG A 73 11.41 1.38 1.08
C ARG A 73 11.66 0.96 2.53
N VAL A 74 12.76 0.25 2.73
CA VAL A 74 13.35 -0.09 4.04
C VAL A 74 14.82 0.29 3.94
N ASP A 75 15.31 1.13 4.86
CA ASP A 75 16.66 1.71 4.82
C ASP A 75 16.99 2.33 3.45
N ASP A 76 16.03 3.09 2.91
CA ASP A 76 16.05 3.71 1.58
C ASP A 76 16.14 2.76 0.38
N GLN A 77 16.21 1.45 0.61
CA GLN A 77 16.21 0.43 -0.44
C GLN A 77 14.78 0.07 -0.82
N VAL A 78 14.47 0.16 -2.11
CA VAL A 78 13.20 -0.30 -2.64
C VAL A 78 13.08 -1.81 -2.51
N LYS A 79 11.89 -2.27 -2.13
CA LYS A 79 11.56 -3.69 -2.00
C LYS A 79 10.48 -4.10 -3.00
N ASN A 80 10.41 -5.39 -3.29
CA ASN A 80 9.34 -6.06 -4.02
C ASN A 80 8.78 -7.25 -3.22
N ASP A 81 8.97 -7.24 -1.90
CA ASP A 81 8.43 -8.25 -1.01
C ASP A 81 6.92 -8.03 -0.80
N THR A 82 6.21 -9.14 -0.54
CA THR A 82 4.80 -9.11 -0.15
C THR A 82 4.68 -9.66 1.26
N TRP A 83 4.08 -8.90 2.17
CA TRP A 83 3.87 -9.30 3.56
C TRP A 83 2.39 -9.45 3.86
N ALA A 84 2.02 -10.52 4.57
CA ALA A 84 0.69 -10.74 5.11
C ALA A 84 0.69 -10.43 6.61
N ILE A 85 -0.06 -9.41 7.01
CA ILE A 85 -0.28 -9.03 8.40
C ILE A 85 -1.62 -9.62 8.85
N ARG A 86 -1.57 -10.44 9.89
CA ARG A 86 -2.74 -11.08 10.50
C ARG A 86 -2.91 -10.66 11.95
N LEU A 87 -4.15 -10.39 12.32
CA LEU A 87 -4.57 -10.22 13.71
C LEU A 87 -5.26 -11.52 14.15
N SER A 88 -4.79 -12.12 15.23
CA SER A 88 -5.42 -13.29 15.85
C SER A 88 -5.72 -13.02 17.32
N GLU A 89 -6.73 -13.68 17.88
CA GLU A 89 -6.94 -13.68 19.32
C GLU A 89 -5.79 -14.41 20.01
N ASP A 90 -5.32 -13.85 21.11
CA ASP A 90 -4.33 -14.50 21.96
C ASP A 90 -5.06 -15.20 23.11
N SER A 91 -5.10 -16.54 23.06
CA SER A 91 -5.74 -17.39 24.07
C SER A 91 -4.86 -17.53 25.31
N GLY A 92 -4.45 -16.39 25.88
CA GLY A 92 -3.72 -16.33 27.14
C GLY A 92 -4.57 -16.82 28.33
N PRO A 93 -3.95 -17.06 29.50
CA PRO A 93 -4.68 -17.43 30.72
C PRO A 93 -5.79 -16.41 31.01
N SER A 94 -6.90 -16.93 31.54
CA SER A 94 -8.23 -16.32 31.63
C SER A 94 -8.33 -15.11 32.57
N ASP A 95 -7.50 -14.09 32.35
CA ASP A 95 -7.79 -12.74 32.81
C ASP A 95 -8.76 -12.14 31.79
N ASN A 96 -9.75 -11.34 32.23
CA ASN A 96 -10.79 -10.74 31.38
C ASN A 96 -10.25 -9.68 30.37
N VAL A 97 -9.03 -9.85 29.88
CA VAL A 97 -8.31 -8.97 28.95
C VAL A 97 -8.29 -9.64 27.57
N ILE A 98 -8.94 -9.01 26.59
CA ILE A 98 -8.84 -9.44 25.19
C ILE A 98 -7.45 -9.05 24.68
N ARG A 99 -6.56 -10.03 24.56
CA ARG A 99 -5.25 -9.86 23.92
C ARG A 99 -5.36 -10.21 22.43
N ARG A 100 -4.70 -9.42 21.58
CA ARG A 100 -4.60 -9.67 20.15
C ARG A 100 -3.13 -9.84 19.79
N LYS A 101 -2.82 -10.93 19.11
CA LYS A 101 -1.51 -11.18 18.53
C LYS A 101 -1.48 -10.66 17.10
N VAL A 102 -0.43 -9.93 16.76
CA VAL A 102 -0.16 -9.47 15.38
C VAL A 102 0.99 -10.27 14.82
N THR A 103 0.79 -10.93 13.68
CA THR A 103 1.87 -11.63 12.96
C THR A 103 2.07 -11.01 11.60
N ALA A 104 3.31 -10.76 11.22
CA ALA A 104 3.70 -10.38 9.87
C ALA A 104 4.46 -11.54 9.23
N ASN A 105 3.94 -12.09 8.14
CA ASN A 105 4.54 -13.21 7.43
C ASN A 105 4.97 -12.77 6.04
N LEU A 106 6.23 -13.04 5.68
CA LEU A 106 6.69 -12.88 4.31
C LEU A 106 6.01 -13.94 3.44
N MET A 107 5.31 -13.51 2.40
CA MET A 107 4.63 -14.43 1.48
C MET A 107 5.63 -15.02 0.49
N ASP A 108 5.55 -16.34 0.29
CA ASP A 108 6.28 -17.03 -0.78
C ASP A 108 5.53 -16.84 -2.10
N THR A 109 5.83 -15.72 -2.77
CA THR A 109 5.22 -15.38 -4.07
C THR A 109 6.12 -15.77 -5.23
N THR A 110 5.53 -16.25 -6.32
CA THR A 110 6.27 -16.75 -7.48
C THR A 110 5.83 -16.08 -8.78
N SER A 111 6.50 -16.43 -9.90
CA SER A 111 6.19 -15.97 -11.26
C SER A 111 6.53 -14.51 -11.53
N GLU A 112 5.65 -13.76 -12.19
CA GLU A 112 5.92 -12.45 -12.80
C GLU A 112 5.76 -11.30 -11.80
N ALA A 113 6.44 -11.40 -10.65
CA ALA A 113 6.36 -10.38 -9.62
C ALA A 113 6.82 -9.00 -10.14
N PRO A 114 6.17 -7.91 -9.71
CA PRO A 114 6.62 -6.56 -10.00
C PRO A 114 8.05 -6.31 -9.51
N SER A 115 8.80 -5.49 -10.24
CA SER A 115 10.10 -4.97 -9.80
C SER A 115 9.97 -4.16 -8.51
N ALA A 116 11.07 -4.03 -7.77
CA ALA A 116 11.12 -3.26 -6.53
C ALA A 116 10.72 -1.80 -6.77
N ARG A 117 9.76 -1.30 -5.98
CA ARG A 117 9.12 0.00 -6.22
C ARG A 117 8.52 0.58 -4.94
N SER A 118 8.48 1.91 -4.87
CA SER A 118 7.81 2.71 -3.84
C SER A 118 6.78 3.64 -4.46
N GLU A 119 5.88 4.20 -3.66
CA GLU A 119 4.87 5.19 -4.05
C GLU A 119 3.95 4.72 -5.20
N HIS A 120 3.81 3.41 -5.32
CA HIS A 120 2.80 2.75 -6.15
C HIS A 120 1.49 2.68 -5.35
N ALA A 121 0.39 2.41 -6.04
CA ALA A 121 -0.86 2.08 -5.36
C ALA A 121 -1.21 0.62 -5.57
N SER A 122 -1.92 0.06 -4.60
CA SER A 122 -2.56 -1.24 -4.73
C SER A 122 -3.99 -1.19 -4.25
N ALA A 123 -4.80 -2.13 -4.75
CA ALA A 123 -6.11 -2.40 -4.21
C ALA A 123 -6.39 -3.90 -4.29
N LEU A 124 -6.97 -4.43 -3.21
CA LEU A 124 -7.45 -5.80 -3.16
C LEU A 124 -8.89 -5.84 -3.67
N VAL A 125 -9.12 -6.56 -4.76
CA VAL A 125 -10.44 -6.79 -5.37
C VAL A 125 -10.69 -8.29 -5.36
N ASP A 126 -11.63 -8.74 -4.53
CA ASP A 126 -11.86 -10.17 -4.25
C ASP A 126 -10.54 -10.86 -3.80
N LYS A 127 -10.01 -11.81 -4.56
CA LYS A 127 -8.74 -12.49 -4.28
C LYS A 127 -7.52 -11.82 -4.92
N TRP A 128 -7.71 -10.80 -5.75
CA TRP A 128 -6.65 -10.19 -6.55
C TRP A 128 -6.11 -8.93 -5.89
N LEU A 129 -4.85 -8.98 -5.43
CA LEU A 129 -4.13 -7.76 -5.10
C LEU A 129 -3.58 -7.17 -6.40
N VAL A 130 -4.17 -6.06 -6.83
CA VAL A 130 -3.74 -5.31 -8.02
C VAL A 130 -2.69 -4.29 -7.61
N VAL A 131 -1.55 -4.27 -8.28
CA VAL A 131 -0.47 -3.30 -8.06
C VAL A 131 -0.15 -2.59 -9.38
N TRP A 132 -0.03 -1.26 -9.35
CA TRP A 132 0.35 -0.49 -10.53
C TRP A 132 1.15 0.77 -10.20
N GLY A 133 2.02 1.17 -11.13
CA GLY A 133 2.82 2.40 -11.07
C GLY A 133 3.87 2.41 -9.97
N GLY A 134 4.21 3.62 -9.50
CA GLY A 134 5.27 3.88 -8.53
C GLY A 134 6.61 4.24 -9.17
N CYS A 135 7.65 4.30 -8.34
CA CYS A 135 9.01 4.66 -8.73
C CYS A 135 10.04 3.78 -8.01
N PHE A 136 11.23 3.65 -8.57
CA PHE A 136 12.37 2.96 -7.92
C PHE A 136 13.54 3.89 -7.61
N GLY A 137 13.49 5.14 -8.07
CA GLY A 137 14.46 6.19 -7.77
C GLY A 137 13.93 7.57 -8.12
N PHE A 138 14.77 8.60 -7.99
CA PHE A 138 14.39 9.98 -8.34
C PHE A 138 14.07 10.08 -9.84
N LEU A 139 12.81 10.42 -10.17
CA LEU A 139 12.27 10.49 -11.55
C LEU A 139 12.32 9.18 -12.35
N GLN A 140 12.57 8.04 -11.69
CA GLN A 140 12.59 6.73 -12.33
C GLN A 140 11.29 6.00 -12.00
N PHE A 141 10.34 6.08 -12.91
CA PHE A 141 9.02 5.45 -12.79
C PHE A 141 9.10 3.96 -13.10
N ALA A 142 8.26 3.18 -12.42
CA ALA A 142 8.03 1.79 -12.78
C ALA A 142 7.36 1.69 -14.17
N ASP A 143 7.35 0.48 -14.73
CA ASP A 143 6.66 0.17 -15.98
C ASP A 143 5.14 0.43 -15.89
N ASP A 144 4.48 0.43 -17.05
CA ASP A 144 3.05 0.67 -17.21
C ASP A 144 2.19 -0.61 -17.07
N CYS A 145 2.79 -1.75 -16.69
CA CYS A 145 2.10 -3.02 -16.60
C CYS A 145 1.32 -3.14 -15.29
N VAL A 146 0.20 -3.86 -15.35
CA VAL A 146 -0.64 -4.17 -14.19
C VAL A 146 -0.20 -5.51 -13.64
N TYR A 147 0.02 -5.57 -12.33
CA TYR A 147 0.43 -6.80 -11.65
C TYR A 147 -0.70 -7.30 -10.78
N LEU A 148 -1.05 -8.58 -10.94
CA LEU A 148 -2.10 -9.25 -10.18
C LEU A 148 -1.48 -10.36 -9.35
N LEU A 149 -1.61 -10.28 -8.02
CA LEU A 149 -1.32 -11.40 -7.14
C LEU A 149 -2.63 -12.14 -6.82
N ASP A 150 -2.69 -13.41 -7.18
CA ASP A 150 -3.73 -14.31 -6.67
C ASP A 150 -3.41 -14.68 -5.21
N THR A 151 -4.15 -14.11 -4.27
CA THR A 151 -3.89 -14.31 -2.83
C THR A 151 -4.21 -15.73 -2.33
N THR A 152 -4.81 -16.58 -3.18
CA THR A 152 -5.07 -18.00 -2.85
C THR A 152 -3.93 -18.92 -3.29
N THR A 153 -3.19 -18.54 -4.32
CA THR A 153 -2.08 -19.34 -4.88
C THR A 153 -0.71 -18.70 -4.71
N ASN A 154 -0.66 -17.43 -4.32
CA ASN A 154 0.53 -16.60 -4.22
C ASN A 154 1.29 -16.44 -5.56
N ILE A 155 0.59 -16.55 -6.68
CA ILE A 155 1.17 -16.42 -8.01
C ILE A 155 0.93 -15.01 -8.55
N TRP A 156 2.00 -14.34 -8.98
CA TRP A 156 1.91 -13.09 -9.72
C TRP A 156 1.65 -13.33 -11.21
N THR A 157 0.78 -12.52 -11.79
CA THR A 157 0.53 -12.44 -13.23
C THR A 157 0.76 -11.01 -13.69
N LYS A 158 1.55 -10.83 -14.76
CA LYS A 158 1.77 -9.53 -15.39
C LYS A 158 0.81 -9.33 -16.56
N LEU A 159 0.12 -8.20 -16.56
CA LEU A 159 -0.78 -7.81 -17.65
C LEU A 159 -0.27 -6.55 -18.35
N VAL A 160 -0.15 -6.64 -19.68
CA VAL A 160 0.16 -5.52 -20.56
C VAL A 160 -1.14 -5.04 -21.20
N LEU A 161 -1.71 -3.95 -20.70
CA LEU A 161 -3.02 -3.44 -21.11
C LEU A 161 -2.86 -2.12 -21.86
N GLN A 162 -3.37 -2.01 -23.08
CA GLN A 162 -3.29 -0.80 -23.89
C GLN A 162 -4.67 -0.35 -24.37
N PRO A 163 -4.94 0.97 -24.47
CA PRO A 163 -4.06 2.08 -24.06
C PRO A 163 -3.89 2.16 -22.54
N ALA A 164 -2.67 2.41 -22.06
CA ALA A 164 -2.37 2.56 -20.63
C ALA A 164 -2.41 4.02 -20.14
N PRO A 165 -2.71 4.27 -18.85
CA PRO A 165 -2.45 5.56 -18.22
C PRO A 165 -0.94 5.90 -18.29
N PRO A 166 -0.56 7.18 -18.43
CA PRO A 166 0.83 7.60 -18.28
C PRO A 166 1.43 7.17 -16.94
N VAL A 167 2.67 6.68 -16.95
CA VAL A 167 3.40 6.26 -15.74
C VAL A 167 3.47 7.40 -14.71
N ARG A 168 3.32 7.03 -13.42
CA ARG A 168 3.20 7.98 -12.32
C ARG A 168 3.45 7.35 -10.97
N ASN A 169 3.79 8.16 -9.98
CA ASN A 169 3.89 7.79 -8.56
C ASN A 169 2.95 8.64 -7.70
N GLY A 170 2.75 8.24 -6.44
CA GLY A 170 1.96 8.98 -5.46
C GLY A 170 0.47 9.13 -5.81
N HIS A 171 -0.04 8.32 -6.74
CA HIS A 171 -1.47 8.21 -7.02
C HIS A 171 -2.15 7.38 -5.93
N ALA A 172 -3.47 7.52 -5.78
CA ALA A 172 -4.24 6.65 -4.92
C ALA A 172 -5.06 5.67 -5.76
N ALA A 173 -5.24 4.45 -5.25
CA ALA A 173 -6.13 3.47 -5.83
C ALA A 173 -6.98 2.80 -4.76
N CYS A 174 -8.17 2.36 -5.14
CA CYS A 174 -9.05 1.58 -4.28
C CYS A 174 -9.94 0.63 -5.11
N ALA A 175 -10.49 -0.38 -4.45
CA ALA A 175 -11.54 -1.21 -5.03
C ALA A 175 -12.89 -0.47 -4.99
N CYS A 176 -13.61 -0.44 -6.10
CA CYS A 176 -15.01 0.00 -6.15
C CYS A 176 -15.86 -1.09 -6.81
N GLY A 177 -16.52 -1.91 -6.01
CA GLY A 177 -17.13 -3.14 -6.49
C GLY A 177 -16.06 -4.12 -6.99
N ASN A 178 -16.23 -4.62 -8.21
CA ASN A 178 -15.31 -5.51 -8.94
C ASN A 178 -14.20 -4.74 -9.69
N LYS A 179 -14.08 -3.42 -9.51
CA LYS A 179 -13.16 -2.58 -10.28
C LYS A 179 -11.99 -2.10 -9.45
N PHE A 180 -10.82 -2.11 -10.05
CA PHE A 180 -9.69 -1.30 -9.62
C PHE A 180 -9.92 0.13 -10.12
N VAL A 181 -9.83 1.13 -9.25
CA VAL A 181 -9.97 2.54 -9.62
C VAL A 181 -8.79 3.34 -9.10
N MET A 182 -8.19 4.15 -9.95
CA MET A 182 -7.05 5.01 -9.66
C MET A 182 -7.39 6.48 -9.92
N PHE A 183 -6.87 7.37 -9.07
CA PHE A 183 -6.95 8.82 -9.27
C PHE A 183 -5.60 9.50 -9.03
N GLY A 184 -5.31 10.49 -9.87
CA GLY A 184 -4.21 11.43 -9.70
C GLY A 184 -2.81 10.83 -9.84
N GLY A 185 -1.86 11.35 -9.08
CA GLY A 185 -0.43 11.03 -9.13
C GLY A 185 0.42 12.10 -9.82
N TYR A 186 1.73 11.91 -9.79
CA TYR A 186 2.72 12.78 -10.42
C TYR A 186 3.48 12.05 -11.53
N GLY A 187 3.56 12.65 -12.71
CA GLY A 187 4.18 12.08 -13.91
C GLY A 187 5.50 12.75 -14.30
N GLY A 188 6.22 13.34 -13.34
CA GLY A 188 7.46 14.05 -13.62
C GLY A 188 7.19 15.29 -14.49
N ARG A 189 7.71 15.30 -15.71
CA ARG A 189 7.49 16.40 -16.67
C ARG A 189 6.02 16.60 -17.06
N SER A 190 5.18 15.57 -16.90
CA SER A 190 3.75 15.67 -17.17
C SER A 190 2.98 16.41 -16.06
N GLY A 191 3.64 16.69 -14.93
CA GLY A 191 3.02 17.35 -13.78
C GLY A 191 2.09 16.43 -13.01
N TYR A 192 1.17 17.04 -12.26
CA TYR A 192 0.18 16.35 -11.44
C TYR A 192 -1.06 16.02 -12.26
N PHE A 193 -1.52 14.77 -12.17
CA PHE A 193 -2.71 14.31 -12.86
C PHE A 193 -3.97 14.48 -12.02
N ASN A 194 -5.10 14.70 -12.70
CA ASN A 194 -6.46 14.73 -12.15
C ASN A 194 -7.42 13.79 -12.90
N ASP A 195 -6.88 12.82 -13.63
CA ASP A 195 -7.65 11.81 -14.36
C ASP A 195 -8.02 10.64 -13.45
N ILE A 196 -9.08 9.93 -13.84
CA ILE A 196 -9.54 8.71 -13.18
C ILE A 196 -9.43 7.58 -14.20
N TRP A 197 -8.81 6.48 -13.79
CA TRP A 197 -8.65 5.28 -14.61
C TRP A 197 -9.18 4.06 -13.86
N THR A 198 -9.72 3.10 -14.59
CA THR A 198 -10.27 1.89 -14.00
C THR A 198 -9.97 0.64 -14.84
N ILE A 199 -9.92 -0.50 -14.16
CA ILE A 199 -9.93 -1.83 -14.76
C ILE A 199 -11.07 -2.61 -14.11
N ASP A 200 -11.92 -3.21 -14.94
CA ASP A 200 -12.94 -4.14 -14.50
C ASP A 200 -12.33 -5.55 -14.36
N LEU A 201 -12.28 -6.11 -13.14
CA LEU A 201 -11.65 -7.41 -12.93
C LEU A 201 -12.54 -8.58 -13.36
N ASP A 202 -13.84 -8.39 -13.58
CA ASP A 202 -14.68 -9.46 -14.16
C ASP A 202 -14.28 -9.74 -15.62
N SER A 203 -13.65 -8.76 -16.28
CA SER A 203 -13.09 -8.93 -17.62
C SER A 203 -11.90 -9.90 -17.67
N LEU A 204 -11.32 -10.27 -16.51
CA LEU A 204 -10.30 -11.32 -16.45
C LEU A 204 -10.86 -12.68 -16.83
N ALA A 205 -12.06 -13.01 -16.36
CA ALA A 205 -12.75 -14.26 -16.70
C ALA A 205 -13.04 -14.35 -18.21
N GLN A 206 -13.30 -13.21 -18.83
CA GLN A 206 -13.55 -13.07 -20.28
C GLN A 206 -12.26 -12.91 -21.10
N ARG A 207 -11.09 -12.84 -20.46
CA ARG A 207 -9.77 -12.61 -21.09
C ARG A 207 -9.69 -11.31 -21.90
N THR A 208 -10.45 -10.30 -21.50
CA THR A 208 -10.44 -8.97 -22.14
C THR A 208 -10.26 -7.82 -21.14
N PRO A 209 -9.34 -7.91 -20.15
CA PRO A 209 -9.08 -6.78 -19.27
C PRO A 209 -8.52 -5.61 -20.08
N LYS A 210 -8.92 -4.39 -19.73
CA LYS A 210 -8.42 -3.16 -20.34
C LYS A 210 -8.53 -2.01 -19.36
N TRP A 211 -7.66 -1.02 -19.56
CA TRP A 211 -7.82 0.27 -18.92
C TRP A 211 -8.97 1.05 -19.56
N GLU A 212 -9.76 1.71 -18.73
CA GLU A 212 -10.77 2.67 -19.16
C GLU A 212 -10.57 3.99 -18.42
N GLN A 213 -10.49 5.10 -19.16
CA GLN A 213 -10.46 6.43 -18.56
C GLN A 213 -11.89 6.87 -18.26
N ILE A 214 -12.19 7.16 -16.99
CA ILE A 214 -13.50 7.68 -16.59
C ILE A 214 -13.54 9.18 -16.92
N LYS A 215 -14.42 9.55 -17.84
CA LYS A 215 -14.64 10.95 -18.20
C LYS A 215 -15.63 11.58 -17.22
N VAL A 216 -15.20 12.66 -16.57
CA VAL A 216 -16.08 13.42 -15.69
C VAL A 216 -17.16 14.12 -16.53
N ALA A 217 -18.41 14.08 -16.04
CA ALA A 217 -19.55 14.65 -16.73
C ALA A 217 -19.36 16.17 -16.92
N ARG A 218 -19.86 16.70 -18.04
CA ARG A 218 -19.78 18.14 -18.33
C ARG A 218 -20.43 18.95 -17.21
N GLY A 219 -19.72 19.98 -16.75
CA GLY A 219 -20.19 20.85 -15.67
C GLY A 219 -20.00 20.29 -14.26
N SER A 220 -19.46 19.07 -14.11
CA SER A 220 -19.06 18.55 -12.80
C SER A 220 -17.68 19.07 -12.40
N GLU A 221 -17.53 19.44 -11.14
CA GLU A 221 -16.23 19.77 -10.57
C GLU A 221 -15.44 18.48 -10.32
N SER A 222 -14.13 18.53 -10.59
CA SER A 222 -13.19 17.45 -10.29
C SER A 222 -12.11 17.99 -9.36
N PRO A 223 -11.57 17.18 -8.43
CA PRO A 223 -10.42 17.61 -7.67
C PRO A 223 -9.27 17.97 -8.64
N SER A 224 -8.54 19.04 -8.36
CA SER A 224 -7.34 19.38 -9.14
C SER A 224 -6.27 18.29 -9.00
N GLY A 225 -5.32 18.30 -9.94
CA GLY A 225 -4.30 17.26 -10.00
C GLY A 225 -3.42 17.25 -8.76
N ARG A 226 -3.16 16.05 -8.22
CA ARG A 226 -2.53 15.88 -6.90
C ARG A 226 -1.81 14.55 -6.74
N ALA A 227 -0.84 14.49 -5.85
CA ALA A 227 -0.13 13.28 -5.45
C ALA A 227 -0.02 13.18 -3.92
N GLY A 228 0.26 11.99 -3.38
CA GLY A 228 0.37 11.76 -1.93
C GLY A 228 -0.96 11.89 -1.18
N HIS A 229 -2.09 11.76 -1.89
CA HIS A 229 -3.43 11.79 -1.30
C HIS A 229 -3.90 10.38 -0.92
N SER A 230 -4.98 10.30 -0.15
CA SER A 230 -5.67 9.04 0.12
C SER A 230 -7.02 9.02 -0.59
N MET A 231 -7.44 7.82 -1.03
CA MET A 231 -8.73 7.60 -1.68
C MET A 231 -9.39 6.35 -1.12
N VAL A 232 -10.69 6.44 -0.83
CA VAL A 232 -11.51 5.31 -0.38
C VAL A 232 -12.83 5.28 -1.14
N ALA A 233 -13.31 4.09 -1.46
CA ALA A 233 -14.64 3.90 -2.03
C ALA A 233 -15.67 3.61 -0.93
N HIS A 234 -16.80 4.29 -0.95
CA HIS A 234 -17.93 4.01 -0.07
C HIS A 234 -19.25 4.26 -0.79
N LYS A 235 -20.18 3.30 -0.75
CA LYS A 235 -21.51 3.39 -1.38
C LYS A 235 -21.45 3.91 -2.83
N ASN A 236 -20.56 3.32 -3.63
CA ASN A 236 -20.33 3.68 -5.04
C ASN A 236 -19.87 5.14 -5.27
N LYS A 237 -19.21 5.74 -4.27
CA LYS A 237 -18.59 7.07 -4.34
C LYS A 237 -17.13 6.97 -3.96
N LEU A 238 -16.29 7.75 -4.65
CA LEU A 238 -14.88 7.90 -4.30
C LEU A 238 -14.75 9.13 -3.39
N HIS A 239 -14.13 8.94 -2.23
CA HIS A 239 -13.78 10.02 -1.32
C HIS A 239 -12.27 10.21 -1.39
N VAL A 240 -11.83 11.45 -1.69
CA VAL A 240 -10.43 11.81 -1.86
C VAL A 240 -10.04 12.84 -0.80
N PHE A 241 -8.94 12.60 -0.09
CA PHE A 241 -8.48 13.46 0.99
C PHE A 241 -7.01 13.83 0.82
N GLY A 242 -6.71 15.12 1.03
CA GLY A 242 -5.35 15.64 1.05
C GLY A 242 -4.63 15.59 -0.30
N GLY A 243 -3.32 15.36 -0.20
CA GLY A 243 -2.37 15.41 -1.30
C GLY A 243 -1.79 16.79 -1.55
N ASP A 244 -0.63 16.76 -2.17
CA ASP A 244 0.10 17.94 -2.59
C ASP A 244 -0.17 18.25 -4.06
N GLN A 245 -0.12 19.54 -4.37
CA GLN A 245 -0.12 20.09 -5.72
C GLN A 245 1.05 21.06 -5.74
N TYR A 246 2.01 20.85 -6.64
CA TYR A 246 2.98 21.90 -6.89
C TYR A 246 2.24 23.05 -7.58
N ARG A 247 1.82 24.03 -6.78
CA ARG A 247 1.41 25.34 -7.26
C ARG A 247 2.63 26.23 -7.13
N ASP A 248 3.20 26.63 -8.26
CA ASP A 248 3.76 27.98 -8.30
C ASP A 248 2.63 28.90 -7.81
N THR A 249 2.89 29.57 -6.70
CA THR A 249 1.93 30.35 -5.91
C THR A 249 1.03 31.24 -6.77
N VAL A 250 -0.21 30.84 -7.07
CA VAL A 250 -1.37 31.76 -7.14
C VAL A 250 -2.71 31.03 -6.94
N ALA A 251 -3.47 31.51 -5.94
CA ALA A 251 -4.92 31.46 -5.76
C ALA A 251 -5.67 30.11 -5.74
N CYS A 252 -6.15 29.73 -4.55
CA CYS A 252 -7.48 29.15 -4.44
C CYS A 252 -8.50 30.22 -4.87
N LYS A 253 -9.41 29.87 -5.78
CA LYS A 253 -10.69 30.56 -5.97
C LYS A 253 -11.78 29.53 -5.71
#